data_AF-A0A524NH65-F1
#
_entry.id   AF-A0A524NH65-F1
#
_cell.length_a   1.000
_cell.length_b   1.000
_cell.length_c   1.000
_cell.angle_alpha   90.00
_cell.angle_beta   90.00
_cell.angle_gamma   90.00
#
_symmetry.space_group_name_H-M   'P 1'
#
loop_
_entity.id
_entity.type
_entity.pdbx_description
1 polymer ?
#
loop_
_entity_poly.entity_id
_entity_poly.type
_entity_poly.pdbx_seq_one_letter_code
_entity_poly.pdbx_strand_id
1 'polypeptide(L)'
;MPISDFGSHDPEFSADQVAQCARIVNALREIGTKVVRLSGSVEELAAAADRVEALSASLDAVTQSRAMETFRFQFDLNDPNTIMPFNPATGAFNPVAPNLDMKVEGERLVTEL
;
A
#
# COMPACT_ATOMS: atom_id res chain seq x y z
N MET A 1 -25.14 6.10 -0.28
CA MET A 1 -24.06 5.52 -1.12
C MET A 1 -24.41 4.07 -1.35
N PRO A 2 -24.55 3.60 -2.60
CA PRO A 2 -24.72 2.17 -2.82
C PRO A 2 -23.41 1.47 -2.47
N ILE A 3 -23.53 0.34 -1.78
CA ILE A 3 -22.47 -0.60 -1.46
C ILE A 3 -22.21 -1.38 -2.76
N SER A 4 -21.43 -0.82 -3.68
CA SER A 4 -21.02 -1.51 -4.90
C SER A 4 -19.50 -1.40 -5.04
N ASP A 5 -18.87 -2.52 -5.38
CA ASP A 5 -17.43 -2.73 -5.65
C ASP A 5 -16.53 -3.17 -4.49
N PHE A 6 -17.05 -3.95 -3.54
CA PHE A 6 -16.17 -4.75 -2.66
C PHE A 6 -15.61 -6.01 -3.35
N GLY A 7 -16.22 -6.44 -4.45
CA GLY A 7 -15.72 -7.53 -5.28
C GLY A 7 -14.96 -6.97 -6.46
N SER A 8 -13.64 -6.93 -6.36
CA SER A 8 -12.81 -6.81 -7.55
C SER A 8 -11.76 -7.91 -7.52
N HIS A 9 -11.92 -8.82 -8.47
CA HIS A 9 -11.01 -9.90 -8.77
C HIS A 9 -10.80 -9.73 -10.27
N ASP A 10 -9.75 -9.02 -10.67
CA ASP A 10 -9.23 -9.25 -12.01
C ASP A 10 -8.51 -10.62 -11.93
N PRO A 11 -9.10 -11.70 -12.48
CA PRO A 11 -8.50 -13.03 -12.38
C PRO A 11 -7.17 -13.12 -13.14
N GLU A 12 -6.84 -12.13 -13.96
CA GLU A 12 -5.59 -12.03 -14.71
C GLU A 12 -4.52 -11.21 -13.96
N PHE A 13 -4.81 -10.66 -12.78
CA PHE A 13 -3.84 -9.90 -11.98
C PHE A 13 -2.76 -10.83 -11.40
N SER A 14 -1.60 -10.84 -12.06
CA SER A 14 -0.49 -11.73 -11.78
C SER A 14 0.26 -11.41 -10.48
N ALA A 15 0.98 -12.39 -9.96
CA ALA A 15 1.90 -12.21 -8.83
C ALA A 15 2.95 -11.12 -9.10
N ASP A 16 3.42 -10.98 -10.34
CA ASP A 16 4.38 -9.95 -10.73
C ASP A 16 3.79 -8.54 -10.65
N GLN A 17 2.52 -8.37 -11.04
CA GLN A 17 1.80 -7.10 -10.90
C GLN A 17 1.59 -6.75 -9.42
N VAL A 18 1.22 -7.73 -8.59
CA VAL A 18 1.13 -7.57 -7.12
C VAL A 18 2.46 -7.12 -6.54
N ALA A 19 3.58 -7.71 -6.98
CA ALA A 19 4.91 -7.32 -6.53
C ALA A 19 5.27 -5.87 -6.93
N GLN A 20 4.86 -5.40 -8.12
CA GLN A 20 5.06 -3.99 -8.51
C GLN A 20 4.19 -3.05 -7.67
N CYS A 21 2.94 -3.40 -7.35
CA CYS A 21 2.10 -2.63 -6.43
C CYS A 21 2.75 -2.51 -5.05
N ALA A 22 3.26 -3.62 -4.50
CA ALA A 22 3.97 -3.62 -3.22
C ALA A 22 5.21 -2.72 -3.25
N ARG A 23 5.97 -2.76 -4.35
CA ARG A 23 7.14 -1.90 -4.57
C ARG A 23 6.78 -0.40 -4.59
N ILE A 24 5.70 -0.03 -5.28
CA ILE A 24 5.20 1.37 -5.29
C ILE A 24 4.80 1.80 -3.89
N VAL A 25 4.05 0.97 -3.16
CA VAL A 25 3.59 1.29 -1.80
C VAL A 25 4.77 1.44 -0.83
N ASN A 26 5.79 0.59 -0.93
CA ASN A 26 7.01 0.73 -0.12
C ASN A 26 7.77 2.03 -0.43
N ALA A 27 7.90 2.42 -1.69
CA ALA A 27 8.51 3.70 -2.05
C ALA A 27 7.71 4.90 -1.49
N LEU A 28 6.38 4.83 -1.48
CA LEU A 28 5.53 5.87 -0.88
C LEU A 28 5.72 5.97 0.65
N ARG A 29 5.92 4.84 1.36
CA ARG A 29 6.27 4.84 2.78
C ARG A 29 7.61 5.53 3.05
N GLU A 30 8.61 5.26 2.22
CA GLU A 30 9.92 5.91 2.31
C GLU A 30 9.81 7.43 2.06
N ILE A 31 9.00 7.85 1.09
CA ILE A 31 8.69 9.27 0.85
C ILE A 31 8.04 9.87 2.11
N GLY A 32 7.01 9.22 2.68
CA GLY A 32 6.35 9.68 3.91
C GLY A 32 7.34 9.85 5.07
N THR A 33 8.29 8.93 5.23
CA THR A 33 9.35 9.01 6.24
C THR A 33 10.30 10.21 6.01
N LYS A 34 10.56 10.58 4.76
CA LYS A 34 11.38 11.75 4.43
C LYS A 34 10.61 13.06 4.64
N VAL A 35 9.31 13.08 4.33
CA VAL A 35 8.45 14.27 4.41
C VAL A 35 8.42 14.86 5.83
N VAL A 36 8.44 14.02 6.87
CA VAL A 36 8.45 14.51 8.26
C VAL A 36 9.77 15.17 8.70
N ARG A 37 10.79 15.18 7.83
CA ARG A 37 12.12 15.77 8.07
C ARG A 37 12.52 16.79 7.00
N LEU A 38 11.57 17.32 6.24
CA LEU A 38 11.87 18.29 5.18
C LEU A 38 12.53 19.55 5.74
N SER A 39 13.57 19.98 5.05
CA SER A 39 14.35 21.19 5.30
C SER A 39 15.07 21.55 4.01
N GLY A 40 15.44 22.81 3.83
CA GLY A 40 16.15 23.27 2.64
C GLY A 40 15.76 24.70 2.28
N SER A 41 16.30 25.19 1.16
CA SER A 41 15.88 26.47 0.59
C SER A 41 14.49 26.38 -0.04
N VAL A 42 13.88 27.53 -0.32
CA VAL A 42 12.57 27.59 -1.01
C VAL A 42 12.66 26.94 -2.39
N GLU A 43 13.76 27.18 -3.11
CA GLU A 43 14.01 26.63 -4.44
C GLU A 43 14.15 25.10 -4.41
N GLU A 44 14.84 24.56 -3.40
CA GLU A 44 15.00 23.11 -3.22
C GLU A 44 13.65 22.44 -2.89
N LEU A 45 12.86 23.05 -2.01
CA LEU A 45 11.54 22.55 -1.64
C LEU A 45 10.55 22.64 -2.80
N ALA A 46 10.58 23.71 -3.58
CA ALA A 46 9.75 23.87 -4.78
C ALA A 46 10.08 22.79 -5.82
N ALA A 47 11.37 22.58 -6.11
CA ALA A 47 11.79 21.54 -7.05
C ALA A 47 11.42 20.11 -6.57
N ALA A 48 11.42 19.87 -5.26
CA ALA A 48 10.96 18.61 -4.69
C ALA A 48 9.43 18.45 -4.82
N ALA A 49 8.66 19.51 -4.59
CA ALA A 49 7.21 19.52 -4.76
C ALA A 49 6.81 19.19 -6.21
N ASP A 50 7.43 19.86 -7.19
CA ASP A 50 7.18 19.62 -8.63
C ASP A 50 7.37 18.14 -9.00
N ARG A 51 8.37 17.47 -8.42
CA ARG A 51 8.64 16.03 -8.66
C ARG A 51 7.58 15.13 -8.03
N VAL A 52 7.10 15.46 -6.84
CA VAL A 52 6.03 14.69 -6.17
C VAL A 52 4.71 14.85 -6.93
N GLU A 53 4.41 16.05 -7.42
CA GLU A 53 3.23 16.31 -8.25
C GLU A 53 3.31 15.56 -9.59
N ALA A 54 4.47 15.59 -10.26
CA ALA A 54 4.70 14.84 -11.49
C ALA A 54 4.58 13.32 -11.27
N LEU A 55 5.10 12.81 -10.14
CA LEU A 55 4.92 11.41 -9.76
C LEU A 55 3.43 11.08 -9.59
N SER A 56 2.68 11.91 -8.87
CA SER A 56 1.24 11.71 -8.67
C SER A 56 0.50 11.64 -10.00
N ALA A 57 0.76 12.58 -10.92
CA ALA A 57 0.14 12.58 -12.25
C ALA A 57 0.51 11.33 -13.07
N SER A 58 1.73 10.80 -12.91
CA SER A 58 2.15 9.57 -13.61
C SER A 58 1.38 8.32 -13.16
N LEU A 59 0.81 8.31 -11.95
CA LEU A 59 0.05 7.19 -11.42
C LEU A 59 -1.38 7.13 -11.98
N ASP A 60 -1.89 8.20 -12.59
CA ASP A 60 -3.26 8.23 -13.16
C ASP A 60 -3.47 7.13 -14.21
N ALA A 61 -2.43 6.82 -15.02
CA ALA A 61 -2.50 5.79 -16.06
C ALA A 61 -2.76 4.37 -15.52
N VAL A 62 -2.35 4.12 -14.27
CA VAL A 62 -2.50 2.83 -13.59
C VAL A 62 -3.56 2.87 -12.48
N THR A 63 -4.22 4.01 -12.30
CA THR A 63 -5.29 4.19 -11.32
C THR A 63 -6.63 3.89 -11.98
N GLN A 64 -7.03 2.62 -11.93
CA GLN A 64 -8.29 2.11 -12.49
C GLN A 64 -9.18 1.51 -11.39
N SER A 65 -10.24 0.77 -11.77
CA SER A 65 -10.93 -0.12 -10.83
C SER A 65 -9.92 -1.04 -10.15
N ARG A 66 -10.05 -1.25 -8.84
CA ARG A 66 -9.11 -2.07 -8.06
C ARG A 66 -8.98 -3.45 -8.73
N ALA A 67 -7.78 -3.98 -8.86
CA ALA A 67 -7.59 -5.36 -9.34
C ALA A 67 -7.56 -6.38 -8.20
N MET A 68 -7.21 -5.91 -6.99
CA MET A 68 -7.11 -6.71 -5.77
C MET A 68 -8.31 -6.49 -4.85
N GLU A 69 -8.77 -7.57 -4.24
CA GLU A 69 -9.84 -7.53 -3.24
C GLU A 69 -9.48 -6.66 -2.04
N THR A 70 -10.48 -5.95 -1.54
CA THR A 70 -10.34 -5.13 -0.32
C THR A 70 -10.33 -5.96 0.97
N PHE A 71 -10.90 -7.17 0.90
CA PHE A 71 -11.02 -8.11 2.00
C PHE A 71 -11.00 -9.54 1.45
N ARG A 72 -10.16 -10.40 2.03
CA ARG A 72 -10.14 -11.84 1.73
C ARG A 72 -10.89 -12.60 2.81
N PHE A 73 -11.97 -13.28 2.43
CA PHE A 73 -12.82 -14.00 3.40
C PHE A 73 -12.11 -15.18 4.07
N GLN A 74 -11.11 -15.77 3.42
CA GLN A 74 -10.33 -16.85 3.99
C GLN A 74 -9.11 -16.28 4.71
N PHE A 75 -9.08 -16.45 6.03
CA PHE A 75 -7.90 -16.14 6.83
C PHE A 75 -6.88 -17.26 6.67
N ASP A 76 -5.73 -16.94 6.07
CA ASP A 76 -4.59 -17.84 6.02
C ASP A 76 -3.73 -17.63 7.27
N LEU A 77 -3.66 -18.65 8.12
CA LEU A 77 -2.82 -18.63 9.32
C LEU A 77 -1.32 -18.51 8.99
N ASN A 78 -0.91 -18.90 7.77
CA ASN A 78 0.47 -18.80 7.30
C ASN A 78 0.78 -17.43 6.70
N ASP A 79 -0.23 -16.63 6.36
CA ASP A 79 -0.08 -15.29 5.81
C ASP A 79 -1.20 -14.34 6.29
N PRO A 80 -1.18 -13.98 7.59
CA PRO A 80 -2.23 -13.17 8.20
C PRO A 80 -2.27 -11.73 7.66
N ASN A 81 -1.24 -11.30 6.93
CA ASN A 81 -1.14 -9.96 6.34
C ASN A 81 -2.08 -9.78 5.14
N THR A 82 -2.59 -10.87 4.57
CA THR A 82 -3.38 -10.82 3.33
C THR A 82 -4.88 -10.59 3.52
N ILE A 83 -5.41 -10.72 4.74
CA ILE A 83 -6.86 -10.63 4.98
C ILE A 83 -7.44 -9.26 4.64
N MET A 84 -6.70 -8.19 4.95
CA MET A 84 -7.11 -6.81 4.67
C MET A 84 -5.96 -6.05 3.98
N PRO A 85 -5.75 -6.27 2.67
CA PRO A 85 -4.57 -5.77 1.95
C PRO A 85 -4.40 -4.24 2.01
N PHE A 86 -5.50 -3.49 2.14
CA PHE A 86 -5.52 -2.02 2.14
C PHE A 86 -5.86 -1.40 3.51
N ASN A 87 -5.88 -2.18 4.60
CA ASN A 87 -6.16 -1.64 5.93
C ASN A 87 -5.09 -0.60 6.35
N PRO A 88 -5.46 0.56 6.93
CA PRO A 88 -4.49 1.61 7.30
C PRO A 88 -3.61 1.27 8.50
N ALA A 89 -3.90 0.21 9.26
CA ALA A 89 -3.09 -0.23 10.39
C ALA A 89 -2.13 -1.37 10.00
N THR A 90 -2.54 -2.28 9.11
CA THR A 90 -1.80 -3.52 8.84
C THR A 90 -1.64 -3.86 7.36
N GLY A 91 -2.27 -3.12 6.46
CA GLY A 91 -2.37 -3.49 5.04
C GLY A 91 -1.09 -3.25 4.28
N ALA A 92 -0.51 -4.32 3.72
CA ALA A 92 0.72 -4.25 2.92
C ALA A 92 0.62 -3.30 1.72
N PHE A 93 -0.58 -3.08 1.18
CA PHE A 93 -0.86 -2.21 0.03
C PHE A 93 -1.44 -0.84 0.42
N ASN A 94 -1.41 -0.48 1.71
CA ASN A 94 -1.74 0.86 2.18
C ASN A 94 -0.46 1.63 2.56
N PRO A 95 -0.12 2.74 1.88
CA PRO A 95 1.11 3.50 2.16
C PRO A 95 1.09 4.24 3.51
N VAL A 96 -0.08 4.34 4.17
CA VAL A 96 -0.20 4.87 5.54
C VAL A 96 0.12 3.81 6.59
N ALA A 97 -0.12 2.54 6.28
CA ALA A 97 0.14 1.44 7.21
C ALA A 97 1.66 1.24 7.38
N PRO A 98 2.13 0.98 8.61
CA PRO A 98 3.49 0.49 8.82
C PRO A 98 3.69 -0.84 8.08
N ASN A 99 4.93 -1.12 7.68
CA ASN A 99 5.28 -2.41 7.09
C ASN A 99 5.42 -3.45 8.21
N LEU A 100 4.30 -4.02 8.64
CA LEU A 100 4.25 -5.04 9.70
C LEU A 100 4.37 -6.42 9.06
N ASP A 101 5.33 -7.22 9.54
CA ASP A 101 5.36 -8.66 9.28
C ASP A 101 4.63 -9.37 10.43
N MET A 102 3.35 -9.67 10.21
CA MET A 102 2.54 -10.38 11.20
C MET A 102 2.68 -11.90 11.03
N LYS A 103 2.83 -12.62 12.15
CA LYS A 103 2.89 -14.09 12.21
C LYS A 103 1.96 -14.61 13.32
N VAL A 104 1.51 -15.85 13.19
CA VAL A 104 0.70 -16.50 14.24
C VAL A 104 1.60 -17.41 15.08
N GLU A 105 1.69 -17.10 16.37
CA GLU A 105 2.39 -17.91 17.39
C GLU A 105 1.38 -18.47 18.39
N GLY A 106 1.05 -19.75 18.25
CA GLY A 106 -0.02 -20.39 19.04
C GLY A 106 -1.37 -19.73 18.76
N GLU A 107 -1.96 -19.10 19.77
CA GLU A 107 -3.25 -18.39 19.67
C GLU A 107 -3.08 -16.87 19.55
N ARG A 108 -1.87 -16.39 19.24
CA ARG A 108 -1.55 -14.96 19.20
C ARG A 108 -1.06 -14.53 17.83
N LEU A 109 -1.47 -13.33 17.44
CA LEU A 109 -0.85 -12.60 16.34
C LEU A 109 0.32 -11.79 16.92
N VAL A 110 1.52 -12.02 16.42
CA VAL A 110 2.75 -11.30 16.80
C VAL A 110 3.26 -10.50 15.62
N THR A 111 3.98 -9.41 15.88
CA THR A 111 4.62 -8.59 14.84
C THR A 111 6.09 -8.38 15.20
N GLU A 112 6.95 -8.36 14.19
CA GLU A 112 8.33 -7.88 14.32
C GLU A 112 8.37 -6.44 13.74
N LEU A 113 8.96 -5.50 14.49
CA LEU A 113 9.14 -4.09 14.09
C LEU A 113 10.64 -3.78 13.90
#